data_AF-A0A6A5WKB3-F1
#
_entry.id   AF-A0A6A5WKB3-F1
#
_cell.length_a   1.000
_cell.length_b   1.000
_cell.length_c   1.000
_cell.angle_alpha   90.00
_cell.angle_beta   90.00
_cell.angle_gamma   90.00
#
_symmetry.space_group_name_H-M   'P 1'
#
loop_
_entity.id
_entity.type
_entity.pdbx_description
1 polymer ?
#
loop_
_entity_poly.entity_id
_entity_poly.type
_entity_poly.pdbx_seq_one_letter_code
_entity_poly.pdbx_strand_id
1 'polypeptide(L)'
;MDEKSVLKSATDLAWKIVHPSRFRFEVFRQREDLVLKRRMKFIEKLGDNQAKDYKLMFMLLSSAFRTSISNLGEDYKPWIFDWGCGIDGQRLLRRGNSWLTWFVLHEGPDLFWNQWWMQSPDLPQTKNYIRDRSIEAWFGKSKITPEDFIRQFLPREWNDVNEKWHGIQREYAHKVQKAIEERASKGTYTFSSVNPILYFTQYAECRQLREESGVPPVKEVLSHVPFHIEFRCPEELFQKFCTLRQERAVLLSQPRDEG
;
A
#
# COMPACT_ATOMS: atom_id res chain seq x y z
N MET A 1 17.89 9.41 11.00
CA MET A 1 18.96 10.00 10.14
C MET A 1 18.75 11.50 10.15
N ASP A 2 19.73 12.28 10.59
CA ASP A 2 19.56 13.69 11.00
C ASP A 2 19.41 14.63 9.78
N GLU A 3 18.46 15.58 9.87
CA GLU A 3 18.12 16.59 8.84
C GLU A 3 19.34 17.39 8.38
N LYS A 4 20.33 17.52 9.25
CA LYS A 4 21.58 18.24 9.02
C LYS A 4 22.49 17.59 7.98
N SER A 5 22.37 16.29 7.72
CA SER A 5 23.25 15.58 6.77
C SER A 5 22.91 15.80 5.28
N VAL A 6 21.75 16.41 5.01
CA VAL A 6 21.24 16.67 3.64
C VAL A 6 21.60 18.09 3.16
N LEU A 7 21.97 18.99 4.06
CA LEU A 7 22.29 20.39 3.77
C LEU A 7 23.76 20.55 3.38
N LYS A 8 24.04 21.05 2.16
CA LYS A 8 25.41 21.22 1.66
C LYS A 8 25.81 22.68 1.38
N SER A 9 24.90 23.65 1.32
CA SER A 9 25.27 25.02 0.94
C SER A 9 24.55 26.14 1.72
N ALA A 10 25.18 27.33 1.77
CA ALA A 10 24.59 28.55 2.33
C ALA A 10 23.33 29.01 1.55
N THR A 11 23.26 28.68 0.26
CA THR A 11 22.07 28.88 -0.57
C THR A 11 20.88 28.07 -0.07
N ASP A 12 21.07 26.83 0.39
CA ASP A 12 19.97 25.98 0.90
C ASP A 12 19.31 26.58 2.15
N LEU A 13 20.09 27.24 3.01
CA LEU A 13 19.62 27.93 4.22
C LEU A 13 18.79 29.17 3.89
N ALA A 14 19.17 29.94 2.86
CA ALA A 14 18.40 31.08 2.39
C ALA A 14 17.05 30.64 1.76
N TRP A 15 17.05 29.56 0.98
CA TRP A 15 15.83 28.98 0.39
C TRP A 15 14.85 28.46 1.44
N LYS A 16 15.33 27.93 2.57
CA LYS A 16 14.48 27.51 3.69
C LYS A 16 13.63 28.66 4.26
N ILE A 17 14.18 29.87 4.28
CA ILE A 17 13.51 31.07 4.82
C ILE A 17 12.58 31.67 3.77
N VAL A 18 13.01 31.79 2.52
CA VAL A 18 12.27 32.49 1.45
C VAL A 18 11.19 31.61 0.82
N HIS A 19 11.41 30.29 0.67
CA HIS A 19 10.48 29.35 0.05
C HIS A 19 10.40 28.02 0.81
N PRO A 20 9.83 28.00 2.02
CA PRO A 20 9.85 26.83 2.91
C PRO A 20 9.18 25.59 2.32
N SER A 21 8.11 25.72 1.53
CA SER A 21 7.43 24.59 0.88
C SER A 21 8.30 23.92 -0.20
N ARG A 22 8.93 24.72 -1.06
CA ARG A 22 9.86 24.24 -2.09
C ARG A 22 11.10 23.61 -1.48
N PHE A 23 11.64 24.22 -0.43
CA PHE A 23 12.76 23.66 0.32
C PHE A 23 12.40 22.29 0.94
N ARG A 24 11.24 22.18 1.62
CA ARG A 24 10.77 20.89 2.19
C ARG A 24 10.61 19.81 1.12
N PHE A 25 10.04 20.17 -0.04
CA PHE A 25 9.90 19.24 -1.15
C PHE A 25 11.26 18.79 -1.70
N GLU A 26 12.23 19.70 -1.82
CA GLU A 26 13.57 19.37 -2.30
C GLU A 26 14.30 18.42 -1.35
N VAL A 27 14.24 18.68 -0.04
CA VAL A 27 14.79 17.78 0.98
C VAL A 27 14.14 16.40 0.92
N PHE A 28 12.81 16.35 0.74
CA PHE A 28 12.08 15.10 0.54
C PHE A 28 12.60 14.35 -0.70
N ARG A 29 12.68 15.02 -1.85
CA ARG A 29 13.17 14.42 -3.10
C ARG A 29 14.58 13.85 -2.94
N GLN A 30 15.50 14.61 -2.37
CA GLN A 30 16.89 14.15 -2.15
C GLN A 30 16.99 12.91 -1.25
N ARG A 31 16.09 12.80 -0.26
CA ARG A 31 16.00 11.59 0.58
C ARG A 31 15.52 10.39 -0.22
N GLU A 32 14.44 10.55 -0.97
CA GLU A 32 13.92 9.48 -1.83
C GLU A 32 14.96 9.06 -2.89
N ASP A 33 15.71 10.01 -3.47
CA ASP A 33 16.78 9.74 -4.43
C ASP A 33 17.87 8.87 -3.81
N LEU A 34 18.28 9.20 -2.58
CA LEU A 34 19.29 8.46 -1.86
C LEU A 34 18.82 7.04 -1.53
N VAL A 35 17.56 6.89 -1.11
CA VAL A 35 16.95 5.59 -0.85
C VAL A 35 16.89 4.75 -2.11
N LEU A 36 16.38 5.32 -3.22
CA LEU A 36 16.34 4.65 -4.52
C LEU A 36 17.75 4.21 -4.94
N LYS A 37 18.74 5.10 -4.89
CA LYS A 37 20.13 4.79 -5.24
C LYS A 37 20.68 3.61 -4.42
N ARG A 38 20.39 3.54 -3.12
CA ARG A 38 20.80 2.42 -2.26
C ARG A 38 20.09 1.13 -2.63
N ARG A 39 18.78 1.17 -2.88
CA ARG A 39 18.00 0.01 -3.31
C ARG A 39 18.49 -0.55 -4.64
N MET A 40 18.75 0.31 -5.64
CA MET A 40 19.29 -0.11 -6.94
C MET A 40 20.65 -0.82 -6.79
N LYS A 41 21.58 -0.25 -6.01
CA LYS A 41 22.88 -0.88 -5.71
C LYS A 41 22.75 -2.23 -4.99
N PHE A 42 21.72 -2.40 -4.16
CA PHE A 42 21.45 -3.66 -3.49
C PHE A 42 20.93 -4.70 -4.50
N ILE A 43 19.98 -4.33 -5.35
CA ILE A 43 19.40 -5.19 -6.38
C ILE A 43 20.47 -5.68 -7.37
N GLU A 44 21.41 -4.83 -7.76
CA GLU A 44 22.56 -5.21 -8.60
C GLU A 44 23.37 -6.38 -8.03
N LYS A 45 23.46 -6.47 -6.70
CA LYS A 45 24.21 -7.50 -5.98
C LYS A 45 23.36 -8.70 -5.56
N LEU A 46 22.04 -8.61 -5.70
CA LEU A 46 21.10 -9.64 -5.26
C LEU A 46 21.29 -10.91 -6.09
N GLY A 47 21.25 -12.09 -5.48
CA GLY A 47 21.27 -13.35 -6.25
C GLY A 47 19.99 -13.55 -7.05
N ASP A 48 20.06 -14.25 -8.18
CA ASP A 48 18.89 -14.46 -9.05
C ASP A 48 17.75 -15.20 -8.33
N ASN A 49 18.08 -16.19 -7.49
CA ASN A 49 17.10 -16.90 -6.67
C ASN A 49 16.43 -15.98 -5.65
N GLN A 50 17.19 -15.10 -4.99
CA GLN A 50 16.63 -14.15 -4.03
C GLN A 50 15.69 -13.14 -4.72
N ALA A 51 16.00 -12.72 -5.95
CA ALA A 51 15.10 -11.87 -6.73
C ALA A 51 13.79 -12.59 -7.10
N LYS A 52 13.88 -13.88 -7.44
CA LYS A 52 12.72 -14.74 -7.70
C LYS A 52 11.87 -14.94 -6.43
N ASP A 53 12.50 -15.25 -5.30
CA ASP A 53 11.82 -15.41 -4.00
C ASP A 53 11.11 -14.12 -3.60
N TYR A 54 11.77 -12.97 -3.75
CA TYR A 54 11.13 -11.67 -3.52
C TYR A 54 9.91 -11.49 -4.42
N LYS A 55 10.01 -11.80 -5.72
CA LYS A 55 8.89 -11.64 -6.66
C LYS A 55 7.72 -12.53 -6.29
N LEU A 56 7.97 -13.78 -5.87
CA LEU A 56 6.95 -14.69 -5.37
C LEU A 56 6.33 -14.16 -4.08
N MET A 57 7.14 -13.77 -3.10
CA MET A 57 6.68 -13.19 -1.83
C MET A 57 5.79 -11.97 -2.08
N PHE A 58 6.24 -11.01 -2.89
CA PHE A 58 5.49 -9.79 -3.18
C PHE A 58 4.18 -10.08 -3.93
N MET A 59 4.18 -11.08 -4.80
CA MET A 59 2.98 -11.57 -5.46
C MET A 59 1.98 -12.19 -4.48
N LEU A 60 2.43 -13.02 -3.55
CA LEU A 60 1.59 -13.59 -2.49
C LEU A 60 1.05 -12.48 -1.58
N LEU A 61 1.89 -11.55 -1.13
CA LEU A 61 1.48 -10.40 -0.32
C LEU A 61 0.43 -9.54 -1.04
N SER A 62 0.57 -9.34 -2.36
CA SER A 62 -0.41 -8.57 -3.12
C SER A 62 -1.83 -9.16 -3.04
N SER A 63 -1.96 -10.47 -2.80
CA SER A 63 -3.27 -11.13 -2.67
C SER A 63 -3.98 -10.81 -1.35
N ALA A 64 -3.24 -10.43 -0.31
CA ALA A 64 -3.82 -10.00 0.97
C ALA A 64 -4.57 -8.66 0.84
N PHE A 65 -4.20 -7.83 -0.13
CA PHE A 65 -4.88 -6.58 -0.43
C PHE A 65 -6.15 -6.88 -1.23
N ARG A 66 -7.31 -6.81 -0.56
CA ARG A 66 -8.62 -6.89 -1.24
C ARG A 66 -8.97 -5.53 -1.83
N THR A 67 -8.61 -5.35 -3.10
CA THR A 67 -8.82 -4.10 -3.84
C THR A 67 -9.91 -4.21 -4.92
N SER A 68 -10.48 -5.40 -5.11
CA SER A 68 -11.45 -5.68 -6.18
C SER A 68 -12.87 -5.29 -5.76
N ILE A 69 -13.58 -4.56 -6.63
CA ILE A 69 -15.00 -4.21 -6.51
C ILE A 69 -15.86 -5.47 -6.32
N SER A 70 -15.54 -6.57 -7.01
CA SER A 70 -16.32 -7.80 -7.01
C SER A 70 -16.32 -8.56 -5.67
N ASN A 71 -15.37 -8.28 -4.79
CA ASN A 71 -15.17 -9.02 -3.54
C ASN A 71 -15.82 -8.34 -2.32
N LEU A 72 -16.61 -7.28 -2.55
CA LEU A 72 -17.00 -6.32 -1.51
C LEU A 72 -18.52 -6.09 -1.37
N GLY A 73 -19.38 -6.80 -2.09
CA GLY A 73 -20.83 -6.58 -2.04
C GLY A 73 -21.24 -5.17 -2.52
N GLU A 74 -22.45 -4.72 -2.20
CA GLU A 74 -22.99 -3.41 -2.65
C GLU A 74 -22.27 -2.18 -2.05
N ASP A 75 -21.36 -2.37 -1.09
CA ASP A 75 -20.70 -1.33 -0.30
C ASP A 75 -19.32 -0.89 -0.86
N TYR A 76 -19.13 -0.88 -2.18
CA TYR A 76 -17.84 -0.50 -2.76
C TYR A 76 -17.48 0.98 -2.51
N LYS A 77 -16.29 1.21 -1.95
CA LYS A 77 -15.64 2.53 -1.90
C LYS A 77 -14.25 2.43 -2.50
N PRO A 78 -13.89 3.30 -3.47
CA PRO A 78 -12.59 3.24 -4.16
C PRO A 78 -11.40 3.44 -3.21
N TRP A 79 -10.22 3.02 -3.64
CA TRP A 79 -9.02 3.23 -2.84
C TRP A 79 -8.59 4.70 -2.91
N ILE A 80 -8.14 5.28 -1.80
CA ILE A 80 -7.48 6.60 -1.84
C ILE A 80 -6.08 6.54 -2.45
N PHE A 81 -5.38 5.41 -2.33
CA PHE A 81 -3.97 5.38 -2.72
C PHE A 81 -3.79 5.37 -4.25
N ASP A 82 -4.78 4.84 -4.99
CA ASP A 82 -4.73 4.72 -6.45
C ASP A 82 -6.13 4.91 -7.08
N TRP A 83 -6.21 5.81 -8.06
CA TRP A 83 -7.47 6.33 -8.55
C TRP A 83 -8.03 5.38 -9.63
N GLY A 84 -9.08 4.63 -9.31
CA GLY A 84 -9.97 4.05 -10.30
C GLY A 84 -9.69 2.62 -10.79
N CYS A 85 -8.68 1.92 -10.28
CA CYS A 85 -8.31 0.61 -10.83
C CYS A 85 -8.90 -0.57 -10.03
N GLY A 86 -10.19 -0.52 -9.71
CA GLY A 86 -10.92 -1.45 -8.82
C GLY A 86 -10.98 -2.94 -9.22
N ILE A 87 -10.06 -3.42 -10.06
CA ILE A 87 -9.77 -4.83 -10.36
C ILE A 87 -8.25 -5.05 -10.56
N ASP A 88 -7.50 -4.02 -10.98
CA ASP A 88 -6.05 -4.07 -11.22
C ASP A 88 -5.19 -3.67 -10.01
N GLY A 89 -5.76 -3.31 -8.86
CA GLY A 89 -5.01 -2.89 -7.66
C GLY A 89 -3.87 -3.85 -7.27
N GLN A 90 -4.12 -5.16 -7.27
CA GLN A 90 -3.07 -6.15 -7.00
C GLN A 90 -2.00 -6.20 -8.11
N ARG A 91 -2.39 -6.06 -9.39
CA ARG A 91 -1.46 -6.06 -10.52
C ARG A 91 -0.60 -4.80 -10.54
N LEU A 92 -1.18 -3.64 -10.24
CA LEU A 92 -0.49 -2.37 -10.10
C LEU A 92 0.47 -2.40 -8.91
N LEU A 93 0.03 -2.96 -7.78
CA LEU A 93 0.86 -3.22 -6.61
C LEU A 93 2.09 -4.04 -7.00
N ARG A 94 1.90 -5.19 -7.68
CA ARG A 94 3.00 -6.05 -8.14
C ARG A 94 3.96 -5.36 -9.12
N ARG A 95 3.45 -4.52 -10.02
CA ARG A 95 4.26 -3.79 -11.02
C ARG A 95 4.92 -2.53 -10.45
N GLY A 96 4.65 -2.18 -9.20
CA GLY A 96 5.14 -0.95 -8.60
C GLY A 96 4.45 0.32 -9.08
N ASN A 97 3.31 0.20 -9.75
CA ASN A 97 2.54 1.33 -10.27
C ASN A 97 1.56 1.90 -9.22
N SER A 98 1.50 1.29 -8.05
CA SER A 98 0.67 1.71 -6.92
C SER A 98 1.52 2.45 -5.90
N TRP A 99 0.95 3.48 -5.27
CA TRP A 99 1.64 4.10 -4.13
C TRP A 99 1.81 3.11 -2.97
N LEU A 100 0.92 2.14 -2.81
CA LEU A 100 1.08 1.13 -1.78
C LEU A 100 2.28 0.21 -2.01
N THR A 101 2.77 0.10 -3.24
CA THR A 101 4.05 -0.57 -3.47
C THR A 101 5.16 0.20 -2.76
N TRP A 102 5.17 1.53 -2.86
CA TRP A 102 6.12 2.36 -2.13
C TRP A 102 5.96 2.18 -0.62
N PHE A 103 4.73 2.23 -0.11
CA PHE A 103 4.44 2.07 1.32
C PHE A 103 4.96 0.74 1.87
N VAL A 104 4.65 -0.38 1.21
CA VAL A 104 5.14 -1.71 1.60
C VAL A 104 6.66 -1.78 1.56
N LEU A 105 7.29 -1.20 0.53
CA LEU A 105 8.75 -1.12 0.44
C LEU A 105 9.38 -0.23 1.53
N HIS A 106 8.66 0.80 1.97
CA HIS A 106 9.11 1.78 2.95
C HIS A 106 9.01 1.24 4.38
N GLU A 107 7.85 0.72 4.77
CA GLU A 107 7.62 0.14 6.10
C GLU A 107 8.31 -1.23 6.25
N GLY A 108 8.42 -1.99 5.16
CA GLY A 108 9.06 -3.30 5.16
C GLY A 108 8.18 -4.44 5.70
N PRO A 109 8.78 -5.62 5.92
CA PRO A 109 8.04 -6.84 6.26
C PRO A 109 7.44 -6.83 7.68
N ASP A 110 8.00 -6.03 8.58
CA ASP A 110 7.56 -5.92 9.98
C ASP A 110 6.08 -5.52 10.07
N LEU A 111 5.58 -4.78 9.09
CA LEU A 111 4.18 -4.42 8.97
C LEU A 111 3.24 -5.64 9.01
N PHE A 112 3.60 -6.69 8.27
CA PHE A 112 2.83 -7.94 8.19
C PHE A 112 3.03 -8.82 9.42
N TRP A 113 4.27 -8.88 9.92
CA TRP A 113 4.58 -9.59 11.16
C TRP A 113 3.79 -9.03 12.34
N ASN A 114 3.67 -7.71 12.41
CA ASN A 114 2.89 -7.02 13.42
C ASN A 114 1.40 -7.40 13.35
N GLN A 115 0.79 -7.33 12.17
CA GLN A 115 -0.64 -7.63 12.02
C GLN A 115 -0.99 -9.11 12.20
N TRP A 116 -0.17 -10.02 11.66
CA TRP A 116 -0.54 -11.44 11.57
C TRP A 116 0.09 -12.33 12.62
N TRP A 117 1.13 -11.87 13.32
CA TRP A 117 1.85 -12.71 14.27
C TRP A 117 1.99 -12.10 15.66
N MET A 118 2.48 -10.86 15.76
CA MET A 118 2.79 -10.28 17.08
C MET A 118 1.56 -9.79 17.83
N GLN A 119 0.58 -9.23 17.13
CA GLN A 119 -0.59 -8.65 17.77
C GLN A 119 -1.70 -9.69 17.89
N SER A 120 -2.42 -9.68 19.02
CA SER A 120 -3.57 -10.58 19.21
C SER A 120 -4.67 -10.22 18.20
N PRO A 121 -5.22 -11.19 17.45
CA PRO A 121 -6.30 -10.95 16.50
C PRO A 121 -7.63 -10.57 17.17
N ASP A 122 -7.76 -10.81 18.48
CA ASP A 122 -8.97 -10.50 19.25
C ASP A 122 -9.09 -9.00 19.58
N LEU A 123 -8.02 -8.24 19.36
CA LEU A 123 -7.95 -6.82 19.66
C LEU A 123 -8.39 -5.98 18.43
N PRO A 124 -9.38 -5.07 18.57
CA PRO A 124 -9.90 -4.31 17.43
C PRO A 124 -8.85 -3.51 16.64
N GLN A 125 -7.83 -2.99 17.32
CA GLN A 125 -6.76 -2.19 16.73
C GLN A 125 -5.80 -2.99 15.83
N THR A 126 -5.82 -4.32 15.93
CA THR A 126 -4.87 -5.20 15.21
C THR A 126 -5.46 -5.65 13.89
N LYS A 127 -6.79 -5.79 13.82
CA LYS A 127 -7.55 -6.19 12.63
C LYS A 127 -7.25 -5.33 11.39
N ASN A 128 -7.03 -4.03 11.59
CA ASN A 128 -6.84 -3.06 10.51
C ASN A 128 -5.46 -2.38 10.54
N TYR A 129 -4.48 -2.96 11.23
CA TYR A 129 -3.19 -2.34 11.49
C TYR A 129 -2.51 -1.79 10.22
N ILE A 130 -2.37 -2.62 9.17
CA ILE A 130 -1.77 -2.24 7.89
C ILE A 130 -2.54 -1.08 7.23
N ARG A 131 -3.88 -1.15 7.25
CA ARG A 131 -4.76 -0.14 6.67
C ARG A 131 -4.58 1.20 7.37
N ASP A 132 -4.64 1.19 8.69
CA ASP A 132 -4.62 2.43 9.48
C ASP A 132 -3.25 3.10 9.35
N ARG A 133 -2.17 2.31 9.33
CA ARG A 133 -0.81 2.78 9.07
C ARG A 133 -0.64 3.38 7.66
N SER A 134 -1.25 2.78 6.65
CA SER A 134 -1.14 3.31 5.29
C SER A 134 -1.92 4.61 5.12
N ILE A 135 -3.08 4.74 5.77
CA ILE A 135 -3.86 5.99 5.83
C ILE A 135 -3.04 7.08 6.53
N GLU A 136 -2.45 6.77 7.69
CA GLU A 136 -1.57 7.69 8.43
C GLU A 136 -0.40 8.15 7.56
N ALA A 137 0.27 7.22 6.87
CA ALA A 137 1.41 7.53 6.01
C ALA A 137 1.03 8.40 4.80
N TRP A 138 -0.13 8.15 4.19
CA TRP A 138 -0.63 8.91 3.04
C TRP A 138 -0.96 10.37 3.37
N PHE A 139 -1.62 10.59 4.50
CA PHE A 139 -1.97 11.94 4.95
C PHE A 139 -0.81 12.63 5.67
N GLY A 140 0.13 11.86 6.23
CA GLY A 140 1.32 12.35 6.91
C GLY A 140 0.97 13.18 8.16
N LYS A 141 1.73 14.28 8.37
CA LYS A 141 1.48 15.22 9.50
C LYS A 141 0.24 16.09 9.32
N SER A 142 -0.42 15.99 8.18
CA SER A 142 -1.70 16.64 7.94
C SER A 142 -2.68 15.94 8.87
N LYS A 143 -3.08 16.59 9.96
CA LYS A 143 -4.17 16.11 10.83
C LYS A 143 -5.48 16.20 10.02
N ILE A 144 -5.63 15.31 9.05
CA ILE A 144 -6.86 15.16 8.29
C ILE A 144 -7.82 14.50 9.26
N THR A 145 -8.84 15.24 9.66
CA THR A 145 -9.92 14.66 10.45
C THR A 145 -10.66 13.65 9.57
N PRO A 146 -11.31 12.62 10.15
CA PRO A 146 -12.16 11.75 9.38
C PRO A 146 -13.22 12.50 8.56
N GLU A 147 -13.65 13.69 9.01
CA GLU A 147 -14.54 14.60 8.30
C GLU A 147 -13.91 15.24 7.05
N ASP A 148 -12.62 15.58 7.10
CA ASP A 148 -11.87 16.11 5.95
C ASP A 148 -11.68 15.03 4.88
N PHE A 149 -11.39 13.80 5.33
CA PHE A 149 -11.35 12.63 4.46
C PHE A 149 -12.69 12.44 3.73
N ILE A 150 -13.80 12.45 4.48
CA ILE A 150 -15.14 12.27 3.95
C ILE A 150 -15.53 13.38 2.95
N ARG A 151 -15.20 14.65 3.26
CA ARG A 151 -15.51 15.79 2.38
C ARG A 151 -14.76 15.73 1.05
N GLN A 152 -13.51 15.27 1.07
CA GLN A 152 -12.68 15.18 -0.12
C GLN A 152 -12.99 13.92 -0.93
N PHE A 153 -13.37 12.83 -0.28
CA PHE A 153 -13.62 11.51 -0.88
C PHE A 153 -14.96 11.44 -1.66
N LEU A 154 -15.23 12.41 -2.54
CA LEU A 154 -16.19 12.25 -3.62
C LEU A 154 -15.43 11.59 -4.80
N PRO A 155 -15.76 10.35 -5.19
CA PRO A 155 -14.97 9.57 -6.17
C PRO A 155 -14.74 10.23 -7.54
N ARG A 156 -15.49 11.29 -7.87
CA ARG A 156 -15.36 12.04 -9.13
C ARG A 156 -14.51 13.31 -9.02
N GLU A 157 -14.19 13.76 -7.81
CA GLU A 157 -13.57 15.08 -7.53
C GLU A 157 -12.38 14.99 -6.58
N TRP A 158 -12.04 13.79 -6.10
CA TRP A 158 -10.93 13.62 -5.18
C TRP A 158 -9.59 13.90 -5.86
N ASN A 159 -8.79 14.78 -5.25
CA ASN A 159 -7.44 15.08 -5.65
C ASN A 159 -6.48 14.63 -4.56
N ASP A 160 -5.39 13.98 -4.95
CA ASP A 160 -4.30 13.62 -4.05
C ASP A 160 -3.68 14.90 -3.47
N VAL A 161 -3.89 15.07 -2.16
CA VAL A 161 -3.43 16.23 -1.38
C VAL A 161 -1.90 16.40 -1.41
N ASN A 162 -1.16 15.34 -1.74
CA ASN A 162 0.29 15.32 -1.84
C ASN A 162 0.75 14.75 -3.20
N GLU A 163 -0.01 14.95 -4.28
CA GLU A 163 0.22 14.34 -5.61
C GLU A 163 1.68 14.44 -6.08
N LYS A 164 2.33 15.59 -5.85
CA LYS A 164 3.73 15.79 -6.25
C LYS A 164 4.71 14.89 -5.47
N TRP A 165 4.45 14.61 -4.20
CA TRP A 165 5.26 13.75 -3.34
C TRP A 165 4.98 12.29 -3.66
N HIS A 166 3.70 11.93 -3.72
CA HIS A 166 3.26 10.58 -4.02
C HIS A 166 3.65 10.14 -5.44
N GLY A 167 3.67 11.05 -6.41
CA GLY A 167 4.18 10.80 -7.76
C GLY A 167 5.63 10.32 -7.78
N ILE A 168 6.53 10.95 -7.02
CA ILE A 168 7.93 10.51 -6.88
C ILE A 168 8.00 9.12 -6.26
N GLN A 169 7.22 8.90 -5.19
CA GLN A 169 7.18 7.62 -4.48
C GLN A 169 6.71 6.47 -5.37
N ARG A 170 5.62 6.68 -6.13
CA ARG A 170 5.11 5.74 -7.14
C ARG A 170 6.17 5.45 -8.19
N GLU A 171 6.78 6.48 -8.76
CA GLU A 171 7.84 6.31 -9.77
C GLU A 171 9.02 5.48 -9.23
N TYR A 172 9.41 5.71 -7.96
CA TYR A 172 10.59 5.05 -7.39
C TYR A 172 10.28 3.61 -7.01
N ALA A 173 9.08 3.33 -6.52
CA ALA A 173 8.61 1.97 -6.31
C ALA A 173 8.53 1.19 -7.64
N HIS A 174 8.04 1.82 -8.71
CA HIS A 174 8.03 1.23 -10.05
C HIS A 174 9.45 0.86 -10.51
N LYS A 175 10.41 1.78 -10.39
CA LYS A 175 11.82 1.51 -10.76
C LYS A 175 12.40 0.34 -9.98
N VAL A 176 12.13 0.26 -8.68
CA VAL A 176 12.59 -0.84 -7.82
C VAL A 176 11.98 -2.18 -8.25
N GLN A 177 10.66 -2.24 -8.45
CA GLN A 177 9.99 -3.48 -8.86
C GLN A 177 10.46 -3.94 -10.24
N LYS A 178 10.60 -3.02 -11.19
CA LYS A 178 11.13 -3.31 -12.53
C LYS A 178 12.55 -3.87 -12.47
N ALA A 179 13.43 -3.28 -11.68
CA ALA A 179 14.81 -3.76 -11.53
C ALA A 179 14.89 -5.17 -10.92
N ILE A 180 14.02 -5.48 -9.95
CA ILE A 180 13.93 -6.82 -9.38
C ILE A 180 13.38 -7.82 -10.40
N GLU A 181 12.38 -7.43 -11.19
CA GLU A 181 11.84 -8.26 -12.27
C GLU A 181 12.89 -8.58 -13.33
N GLU A 182 13.65 -7.58 -13.77
CA GLU A 182 14.79 -7.78 -14.68
C GLU A 182 15.84 -8.70 -14.07
N ARG A 183 16.14 -8.56 -12.76
CA ARG A 183 17.09 -9.43 -12.06
C ARG A 183 16.59 -10.88 -11.98
N ALA A 184 15.32 -11.08 -11.63
CA ALA A 184 14.70 -12.40 -11.55
C ALA A 184 14.64 -13.12 -12.91
N SER A 185 14.65 -12.36 -14.02
CA SER A 185 14.58 -12.89 -15.38
C SER A 185 15.94 -13.29 -15.98
N LYS A 186 17.07 -12.94 -15.34
CA LYS A 186 18.42 -13.22 -15.85
C LYS A 186 18.92 -14.65 -15.61
N GLY A 187 18.26 -15.43 -14.75
CA GLY A 187 18.62 -16.81 -14.49
C GLY A 187 18.19 -17.76 -15.61
N THR A 188 18.99 -18.80 -15.87
CA THR A 188 18.64 -19.92 -16.77
C THR A 188 17.25 -20.48 -16.44
N TYR A 189 16.48 -20.82 -17.49
CA TYR A 189 15.09 -21.32 -17.58
C TYR A 189 14.69 -22.44 -16.58
N THR A 190 14.82 -22.18 -15.28
CA THR A 190 14.20 -22.96 -14.20
C THR A 190 12.98 -22.16 -13.76
N PHE A 191 11.96 -22.17 -14.62
CA PHE A 191 10.74 -21.37 -14.47
C PHE A 191 9.73 -22.09 -13.55
N SER A 192 10.15 -22.38 -12.32
CA SER A 192 9.28 -22.93 -11.28
C SER A 192 8.99 -21.94 -10.15
N SER A 193 9.84 -20.92 -9.95
CA SER A 193 9.78 -20.03 -8.78
C SER A 193 8.96 -18.73 -8.94
N VAL A 194 8.23 -18.55 -10.04
CA VAL A 194 7.46 -17.30 -10.30
C VAL A 194 6.05 -17.57 -10.86
N ASN A 195 5.60 -18.82 -10.91
CA ASN A 195 4.23 -19.12 -11.32
C ASN A 195 3.40 -19.48 -10.07
N PRO A 196 2.46 -18.61 -9.63
CA PRO A 196 1.57 -18.92 -8.51
C PRO A 196 0.84 -20.23 -8.69
N ILE A 197 0.47 -20.58 -9.93
CA ILE A 197 -0.20 -21.85 -10.23
C ILE A 197 0.70 -23.00 -9.83
N LEU A 198 1.96 -23.00 -10.28
CA LEU A 198 2.92 -24.06 -9.93
C LEU A 198 3.18 -24.11 -8.43
N TYR A 199 3.34 -22.96 -7.76
CA TYR A 199 3.51 -22.92 -6.32
C TYR A 199 2.33 -23.57 -5.59
N PHE A 200 1.10 -23.19 -5.93
CA PHE A 200 -0.10 -23.74 -5.29
C PHE A 200 -0.34 -25.21 -5.67
N THR A 201 -0.02 -25.62 -6.90
CA THR A 201 -0.07 -27.02 -7.34
C THR A 201 0.93 -27.87 -6.54
N GLN A 202 2.19 -27.46 -6.45
CA GLN A 202 3.21 -28.16 -5.67
C GLN A 202 2.85 -28.21 -4.18
N TYR A 203 2.32 -27.12 -3.63
CA TYR A 203 1.84 -27.09 -2.25
C TYR A 203 0.67 -28.06 -2.02
N ALA A 204 -0.27 -28.15 -2.96
CA ALA A 204 -1.38 -29.10 -2.90
C ALA A 204 -0.89 -30.55 -2.98
N GLU A 205 0.04 -30.85 -3.89
CA GLU A 205 0.70 -32.17 -4.00
C GLU A 205 1.40 -32.56 -2.70
N CYS A 206 2.16 -31.63 -2.08
CA CYS A 206 2.79 -31.89 -0.79
C CYS A 206 1.79 -32.15 0.33
N ARG A 207 0.64 -31.47 0.34
CA ARG A 207 -0.44 -31.74 1.31
C ARG A 207 -1.03 -33.13 1.12
N GLN A 208 -1.33 -33.49 -0.13
CA GLN A 208 -1.88 -34.79 -0.49
C GLN A 208 -0.91 -35.93 -0.10
N LEU A 209 0.38 -35.80 -0.44
CA LEU A 209 1.39 -36.81 -0.08
C LEU A 209 1.52 -37.00 1.43
N ARG A 210 1.41 -35.92 2.23
CA ARG A 210 1.42 -36.03 3.70
C ARG A 210 0.21 -36.79 4.21
N GLU A 211 -0.96 -36.53 3.66
CA GLU A 211 -2.20 -37.23 3.99
C GLU A 211 -2.10 -38.73 3.65
N GLU A 212 -1.63 -39.05 2.44
CA GLU A 212 -1.39 -40.43 1.99
C GLU A 212 -0.34 -41.15 2.86
N SER A 213 0.65 -40.41 3.37
CA SER A 213 1.69 -40.94 4.26
C SER A 213 1.28 -41.04 5.74
N GLY A 214 0.03 -40.71 6.08
CA GLY A 214 -0.46 -40.69 7.46
C GLY A 214 0.18 -39.61 8.34
N VAL A 215 0.88 -38.64 7.75
CA VAL A 215 1.46 -37.51 8.48
C VAL A 215 0.33 -36.53 8.80
N PRO A 216 0.15 -36.15 10.08
CA PRO A 216 -0.93 -35.25 10.45
C PRO A 216 -0.85 -33.90 9.70
N PRO A 217 -2.00 -33.29 9.39
CA PRO A 217 -2.06 -31.98 8.76
C PRO A 217 -1.23 -30.96 9.55
N VAL A 218 -0.56 -30.05 8.85
CA VAL A 218 0.08 -28.91 9.51
C VAL A 218 -1.02 -28.11 10.20
N LYS A 219 -0.86 -27.91 11.51
CA LYS A 219 -1.79 -27.08 12.28
C LYS A 219 -1.71 -25.65 11.74
N GLU A 220 -2.72 -25.26 10.98
CA GLU A 220 -2.86 -23.89 10.48
C GLU A 220 -3.11 -22.96 11.67
N VAL A 221 -2.09 -22.20 12.08
CA VAL A 221 -2.11 -21.37 13.29
C VAL A 221 -2.80 -20.02 13.09
N LEU A 222 -3.12 -19.63 11.86
CA LEU A 222 -3.65 -18.30 11.50
C LEU A 222 -5.00 -18.34 10.77
N SER A 223 -5.71 -19.47 10.77
CA SER A 223 -7.00 -19.62 10.08
C SER A 223 -8.11 -18.69 10.60
N HIS A 224 -7.97 -18.21 11.84
CA HIS A 224 -8.88 -17.25 12.49
C HIS A 224 -8.44 -15.78 12.29
N VAL A 225 -7.20 -15.55 11.85
CA VAL A 225 -6.69 -14.20 11.58
C VAL A 225 -7.16 -13.81 10.19
N PRO A 226 -7.90 -12.68 10.02
CA PRO A 226 -8.24 -12.20 8.70
C PRO A 226 -6.94 -11.85 7.96
N PHE A 227 -6.52 -12.77 7.09
CA PHE A 227 -5.33 -12.61 6.25
C PHE A 227 -5.52 -11.50 5.22
N HIS A 228 -6.77 -11.12 4.99
CA HIS A 228 -7.13 -10.01 4.13
C HIS A 228 -7.08 -8.69 4.89
N ILE A 229 -6.49 -7.69 4.24
CA ILE A 229 -6.48 -6.33 4.75
C ILE A 229 -7.73 -5.65 4.20
N GLU A 230 -8.68 -5.36 5.09
CA GLU A 230 -9.96 -4.74 4.76
C GLU A 230 -9.81 -3.22 4.67
N PHE A 231 -9.59 -2.70 3.48
CA PHE A 231 -9.56 -1.25 3.23
C PHE A 231 -10.97 -0.64 3.12
N ARG A 232 -11.97 -1.15 3.85
CA ARG A 232 -13.29 -0.50 3.98
C ARG A 232 -13.09 0.80 4.75
N CYS A 233 -13.67 1.89 4.26
CA CYS A 233 -13.87 3.08 5.08
C CYS A 233 -14.70 2.68 6.31
N PRO A 234 -14.26 2.95 7.55
CA PRO A 234 -14.99 2.58 8.77
C PRO A 234 -16.49 2.90 8.63
N GLU A 235 -17.34 1.96 9.05
CA GLU A 235 -18.79 2.07 8.88
C GLU A 235 -19.34 3.36 9.51
N GLU A 236 -18.75 3.77 10.63
CA GLU A 236 -19.07 5.00 11.34
C GLU A 236 -18.83 6.25 10.48
N LEU A 237 -17.78 6.23 9.66
CA LEU A 237 -17.46 7.30 8.71
C LEU A 237 -18.35 7.28 7.48
N PHE A 238 -18.79 6.09 7.07
CA PHE A 238 -19.76 5.95 5.99
C PHE A 238 -21.14 6.49 6.38
N GLN A 239 -21.65 6.05 7.53
CA GLN A 239 -22.95 6.47 8.02
C GLN A 239 -22.98 8.00 8.20
N LYS A 240 -21.91 8.57 8.77
CA LYS A 240 -21.76 10.02 8.90
C LYS A 240 -21.77 10.76 7.55
N PHE A 241 -21.13 10.20 6.51
CA PHE A 241 -21.20 10.75 5.15
C PHE A 241 -22.63 10.71 4.58
N CYS A 242 -23.33 9.58 4.73
CA CYS A 242 -24.71 9.42 4.25
C CYS A 242 -25.65 10.44 4.90
N THR A 243 -25.53 10.65 6.21
CA THR A 243 -26.29 11.68 6.95
C THR A 243 -26.00 13.08 6.42
N LEU A 244 -24.72 13.46 6.31
CA LEU A 244 -24.32 14.79 5.80
C LEU A 244 -24.80 15.04 4.35
N ARG A 245 -24.82 13.99 3.52
CA ARG A 245 -25.33 14.07 2.15
C ARG A 245 -26.85 14.29 2.11
N GLN A 246 -27.60 13.61 2.99
CA GLN A 246 -29.04 13.82 3.15
C GLN A 246 -29.34 15.24 3.65
N GLU A 247 -28.63 15.72 4.67
CA GLU A 247 -28.79 17.09 5.20
C GLU A 247 -28.54 18.15 4.11
N ARG A 248 -27.49 17.98 3.30
CA ARG A 248 -27.17 18.91 2.20
C ARG A 248 -28.19 18.86 1.07
N ALA A 249 -28.72 17.68 0.75
CA ALA A 249 -29.80 17.53 -0.23
C ALA A 249 -31.09 18.22 0.26
N VAL A 250 -31.42 18.10 1.55
CA VAL A 250 -32.54 18.78 2.18
C VAL A 250 -32.38 20.31 2.11
N LEU A 251 -31.21 20.83 2.48
CA LEU A 251 -30.91 22.28 2.43
C LEU A 251 -30.99 22.86 1.01
N LEU A 252 -30.58 22.09 -0.01
CA LEU A 252 -30.67 22.52 -1.41
C LEU A 252 -32.09 22.40 -1.99
N SER A 253 -32.95 21.59 -1.37
CA SER A 253 -34.36 21.42 -1.76
C SER A 253 -35.31 22.38 -1.08
N GLN A 254 -34.83 23.17 -0.10
CA GLN A 254 -35.63 24.22 0.53
C GLN A 254 -35.79 25.39 -0.47
N PRO A 255 -37.02 25.85 -0.72
CA PRO A 255 -37.23 27.03 -1.55
C PRO A 255 -36.51 28.22 -0.90
N ARG A 256 -35.80 29.01 -1.71
CA ARG A 256 -35.29 30.29 -1.24
C ARG A 256 -36.50 31.16 -0.98
N ASP A 257 -36.74 31.51 0.28
CA ASP A 257 -37.66 32.58 0.63
C ASP A 257 -37.12 33.87 -0.01
N GLU A 258 -37.70 34.24 -1.17
CA GLU A 258 -37.50 35.54 -1.79
C GLU A 258 -38.29 36.56 -0.95
N GLY A 259 -37.57 37.21 -0.04
CA GLY A 259 -38.00 38.45 0.63
C GLY A 259 -37.47 39.68 -0.09
#